data_AF-A0A1W9QNJ2-F1
#
_entry.id   AF-A0A1W9QNJ2-F1
#
_cell.length_a   1.000
_cell.length_b   1.000
_cell.length_c   1.000
_cell.angle_alpha   90.00
_cell.angle_beta   90.00
_cell.angle_gamma   90.00
#
_symmetry.space_group_name_H-M   'P 1'
#
loop_
_entity.id
_entity.type
_entity.pdbx_description
1 polymer ?
#
loop_
_entity_poly.entity_id
_entity_poly.type
_entity_poly.pdbx_seq_one_letter_code
_entity_poly.pdbx_strand_id
1 'polypeptide(L)'
;MMIAFYFGSKSLEILRKDHKGIIQNRFGKNKNGNSENSAAAATDTPEPKPETSLPKMPFATNVPPPILKKALLSDQPFEAQVEEKEEIIESADKDTSSVFLTKEEIITKAEENGLEPAVVMAVLEIESGKSGFLKDGRPKILFEGHVFWRLLKEKQKSGKIDFGPEKYANEHPDILYQKWTRKYYKGAARQYERMEKAMLIEHDSALMSASWGKFQIMGENYKLAGFKNVNDFVEAQKISESKQLEAFFNYCKNRKFRGKQLLDYLKTKDWQTFARAYNGPGYEANRYDLKLEQAYAKYYNSLNQNIKAVLKRETAYKSNEVQALGDLTVFDDDELIFSCKTLELPWKNNKRNISCIPEGTYEVKKRYSEKYKNHFHILNVPDRAYILIHSGNYYTHTKGCILVGENHTDINSDGFRDVTSSRKTLALLNQNLPDKFEITISENA
;
A
#
# COMPACT_ATOMS: atom_id res chain seq x y z
N MET A 1 -4.97 12.36 7.42
CA MET A 1 -3.88 13.34 7.34
C MET A 1 -2.67 12.63 6.75
N MET A 2 -2.41 12.82 5.46
CA MET A 2 -1.13 12.50 4.84
C MET A 2 -0.53 13.83 4.39
N ILE A 3 0.69 14.07 4.82
CA ILE A 3 1.52 15.21 4.48
C ILE A 3 2.00 14.99 3.05
N ALA A 4 1.66 15.91 2.14
CA ALA A 4 2.18 15.91 0.78
C ALA A 4 3.58 16.53 0.79
N PHE A 5 4.60 15.74 0.44
CA PHE A 5 5.91 16.29 0.11
C PHE A 5 5.87 16.89 -1.29
N TYR A 6 6.21 18.18 -1.38
CA TYR A 6 6.35 18.96 -2.59
C TYR A 6 7.67 18.57 -3.26
N PHE A 7 7.64 17.96 -4.45
CA PHE A 7 8.80 17.88 -5.33
C PHE A 7 8.53 18.74 -6.57
N GLY A 8 9.47 19.66 -6.81
CA GLY A 8 9.36 20.78 -7.75
C GLY A 8 9.17 20.37 -9.21
N SER A 9 8.47 21.25 -9.93
CA SER A 9 7.90 21.11 -11.27
C SER A 9 8.89 20.98 -12.45
N LYS A 10 10.20 20.84 -12.23
CA LYS A 10 11.20 20.71 -13.33
C LYS A 10 11.65 19.27 -13.63
N SER A 11 11.40 18.31 -12.75
CA SER A 11 11.81 16.90 -12.96
C SER A 11 10.77 16.06 -13.72
N LEU A 12 9.55 16.59 -13.94
CA LEU A 12 8.44 15.88 -14.59
C LEU A 12 8.31 16.17 -16.10
N GLU A 13 8.96 17.21 -16.62
CA GLU A 13 9.01 17.44 -18.08
C GLU A 13 9.93 16.45 -18.81
N ILE A 14 10.93 15.92 -18.10
CA ILE A 14 11.85 14.89 -18.64
C ILE A 14 11.08 13.55 -18.81
N LEU A 15 10.25 13.17 -17.83
CA LEU A 15 9.40 11.97 -17.92
C LEU A 15 8.26 12.08 -18.96
N ARG A 16 7.86 13.30 -19.34
CA ARG A 16 6.83 13.53 -20.36
C ARG A 16 7.34 13.38 -21.80
N LYS A 17 8.64 13.52 -22.03
CA LYS A 17 9.26 13.35 -23.36
C LYS A 17 9.68 11.91 -23.63
N ASP A 18 10.10 11.15 -22.62
CA ASP A 18 10.63 9.80 -22.82
C ASP A 18 9.57 8.68 -22.79
N HIS A 19 8.38 8.90 -22.22
CA HIS A 19 7.33 7.85 -22.15
C HIS A 19 6.33 7.82 -23.32
N LYS A 20 6.31 8.83 -24.21
CA LYS A 20 5.52 8.72 -25.45
C LYS A 20 6.16 7.79 -26.49
N GLY A 21 7.47 7.56 -26.42
CA GLY A 21 8.19 6.69 -27.37
C GLY A 21 8.15 5.20 -27.05
N ILE A 22 7.88 4.81 -25.80
CA ILE A 22 8.01 3.40 -25.36
C ILE A 22 6.69 2.62 -25.51
N ILE A 23 5.53 3.29 -25.51
CA ILE A 23 4.22 2.61 -25.64
C ILE A 23 3.72 2.49 -27.09
N GLN A 24 4.26 3.27 -28.04
CA GLN A 24 3.86 3.16 -29.46
C GLN A 24 4.55 2.03 -30.25
N ASN A 25 5.63 1.42 -29.73
CA ASN A 25 6.41 0.43 -30.49
C ASN A 25 5.95 -1.04 -30.35
N ARG A 26 4.79 -1.32 -29.73
CA ARG A 26 4.17 -2.67 -29.77
C ARG A 26 2.94 -2.80 -30.66
N PHE A 27 2.49 -1.73 -31.32
CA PHE A 27 1.33 -1.81 -32.22
C PHE A 27 1.51 -0.92 -33.47
N GLY A 28 1.94 -1.51 -34.60
CA GLY A 28 1.73 -0.96 -35.95
C GLY A 28 2.98 -0.82 -36.84
N LYS A 29 3.02 -1.62 -37.92
CA LYS A 29 3.96 -1.50 -39.06
C LYS A 29 3.58 -0.35 -40.02
N ASN A 30 4.61 0.24 -40.64
CA ASN A 30 4.70 0.90 -41.96
C ASN A 30 3.87 2.17 -42.24
N LYS A 31 4.54 3.33 -42.38
CA LYS A 31 4.93 3.93 -43.69
C LYS A 31 5.67 5.28 -43.52
N ASN A 32 6.63 5.48 -44.43
CA ASN A 32 7.51 6.60 -44.76
C ASN A 32 7.03 8.05 -44.52
N GLY A 33 8.01 8.94 -44.28
CA GLY A 33 8.04 10.30 -44.85
C GLY A 33 8.65 11.41 -43.99
N ASN A 34 9.92 11.78 -44.28
CA ASN A 34 10.56 13.11 -44.27
C ASN A 34 10.07 14.20 -43.28
N SER A 35 10.90 14.57 -42.29
CA SER A 35 11.89 15.66 -42.29
C SER A 35 11.29 17.07 -42.18
N GLU A 36 11.57 17.79 -41.09
CA GLU A 36 12.47 18.96 -41.09
C GLU A 36 12.52 19.67 -39.73
N ASN A 37 13.73 20.15 -39.41
CA ASN A 37 14.10 20.98 -38.28
C ASN A 37 13.75 22.45 -38.56
N SER A 38 13.34 23.20 -37.54
CA SER A 38 13.78 24.60 -37.42
C SER A 38 13.75 25.07 -35.96
N ALA A 39 14.91 25.46 -35.48
CA ALA A 39 15.10 26.22 -34.25
C ALA A 39 14.82 27.72 -34.50
N ALA A 40 14.30 28.42 -33.49
CA ALA A 40 14.51 29.86 -33.35
C ALA A 40 14.33 30.28 -31.89
N ALA A 41 15.23 31.17 -31.46
CA ALA A 41 15.46 31.57 -30.10
C ALA A 41 14.67 32.83 -29.67
N ALA A 42 14.47 32.91 -28.34
CA ALA A 42 14.53 34.08 -27.45
C ALA A 42 13.60 35.30 -27.67
N THR A 43 12.94 35.71 -26.58
CA THR A 43 13.17 37.02 -25.93
C THR A 43 12.61 37.02 -24.50
N ASP A 44 13.41 37.56 -23.59
CA ASP A 44 13.24 37.68 -22.15
C ASP A 44 12.60 39.04 -21.81
N THR A 45 11.67 39.10 -20.85
CA THR A 45 11.29 40.34 -20.13
C THR A 45 10.72 39.99 -18.75
N PRO A 46 10.99 40.80 -17.70
CA PRO A 46 10.95 40.36 -16.31
C PRO A 46 9.61 40.62 -15.59
N GLU A 47 9.23 39.70 -14.70
CA GLU A 47 8.09 39.83 -13.76
C GLU A 47 8.48 40.52 -12.44
N PRO A 48 7.56 41.31 -11.83
CA PRO A 48 7.77 41.92 -10.51
C PRO A 48 7.39 41.00 -9.34
N LYS A 49 8.18 41.08 -8.26
CA LYS A 49 7.92 40.48 -6.94
C LYS A 49 6.80 41.19 -6.18
N PRO A 50 6.14 40.48 -5.24
CA PRO A 50 5.82 41.11 -3.96
C PRO A 50 6.34 40.29 -2.77
N GLU A 51 7.16 40.96 -1.96
CA GLU A 51 7.35 40.67 -0.54
C GLU A 51 6.11 41.09 0.24
N THR A 52 5.71 40.34 1.26
CA THR A 52 5.49 40.89 2.60
C THR A 52 5.56 39.78 3.64
N SER A 53 6.14 40.15 4.76
CA SER A 53 6.75 39.35 5.80
C SER A 53 5.77 38.92 6.88
N LEU A 54 5.96 37.70 7.39
CA LEU A 54 5.34 37.19 8.61
C LEU A 54 6.14 37.68 9.84
N PRO A 55 5.50 38.24 10.88
CA PRO A 55 6.17 38.52 12.14
C PRO A 55 6.37 37.24 12.99
N LYS A 56 7.48 37.22 13.73
CA LYS A 56 7.95 36.13 14.62
C LYS A 56 7.56 36.36 16.09
N MET A 57 7.13 35.28 16.75
CA MET A 57 7.39 34.82 18.14
C MET A 57 6.78 35.63 19.31
N PRO A 58 6.39 35.00 20.46
CA PRO A 58 7.31 34.31 21.39
C PRO A 58 6.86 32.95 21.94
N PHE A 59 7.86 32.24 22.48
CA PHE A 59 7.80 30.98 23.23
C PHE A 59 7.50 31.18 24.73
N ALA A 60 7.14 30.06 25.38
CA ALA A 60 6.97 29.76 26.81
C ALA A 60 5.60 30.16 27.41
N THR A 61 4.88 29.28 28.13
CA THR A 61 5.35 28.55 29.33
C THR A 61 4.70 27.17 29.54
N ASN A 62 5.38 26.38 30.37
CA ASN A 62 5.09 25.02 30.83
C ASN A 62 3.72 24.84 31.52
N VAL A 63 3.02 23.74 31.19
CA VAL A 63 2.07 23.07 32.10
C VAL A 63 2.26 21.55 31.94
N PRO A 64 2.57 20.81 33.03
CA PRO A 64 2.70 19.35 32.97
C PRO A 64 1.32 18.66 32.89
N PRO A 65 1.22 17.51 32.21
CA PRO A 65 -0.04 16.77 32.10
C PRO A 65 -0.42 16.10 33.44
N PRO A 66 -1.72 15.98 33.76
CA PRO A 66 -2.18 15.40 35.01
C PRO A 66 -1.94 13.88 35.05
N ILE A 67 -1.33 13.45 36.15
CA ILE A 67 -1.15 12.06 36.58
C ILE A 67 -2.51 11.54 37.09
N LEU A 68 -3.05 10.51 36.44
CA LEU A 68 -4.17 9.74 36.99
C LEU A 68 -3.63 8.47 37.65
N LYS A 69 -3.77 8.45 38.98
CA LYS A 69 -3.34 7.41 39.90
C LYS A 69 -4.01 6.07 39.59
N LYS A 70 -3.16 5.05 39.47
CA LYS A 70 -3.45 3.63 39.53
C LYS A 70 -3.94 3.31 40.96
N ALA A 71 -5.17 2.84 41.10
CA ALA A 71 -5.64 2.27 42.36
C ALA A 71 -5.09 0.83 42.46
N LEU A 72 -4.35 0.58 43.55
CA LEU A 72 -3.88 -0.73 43.97
C LEU A 72 -5.05 -1.57 44.48
N LEU A 73 -5.07 -2.84 44.10
CA LEU A 73 -5.64 -3.93 44.90
C LEU A 73 -4.68 -5.13 44.85
N SER A 74 -3.98 -5.28 45.98
CA SER A 74 -3.43 -6.49 46.63
C SER A 74 -2.60 -7.51 45.83
N ASP A 75 -1.32 -7.58 46.23
CA ASP A 75 -0.38 -8.68 46.02
C ASP A 75 -0.72 -9.91 46.90
N GLN A 76 -0.77 -11.09 46.27
CA GLN A 76 -0.40 -12.39 46.87
C GLN A 76 0.25 -13.21 45.73
N PRO A 77 1.44 -13.80 45.92
CA PRO A 77 2.14 -14.57 44.89
C PRO A 77 1.65 -16.02 44.86
N PHE A 78 1.43 -16.58 43.66
CA PHE A 78 1.27 -18.03 43.49
C PHE A 78 2.29 -18.52 42.48
N GLU A 79 3.16 -19.40 42.95
CA GLU A 79 4.23 -20.05 42.20
C GLU A 79 3.68 -21.08 41.19
N ALA A 80 4.55 -21.38 40.23
CA ALA A 80 4.41 -22.21 39.05
C ALA A 80 3.62 -23.52 39.23
N GLN A 81 2.90 -23.95 38.19
CA GLN A 81 3.16 -25.21 37.48
C GLN A 81 2.72 -25.10 36.02
N VAL A 82 3.66 -25.37 35.11
CA VAL A 82 3.44 -25.62 33.69
C VAL A 82 3.19 -27.11 33.55
N GLU A 83 2.01 -27.51 33.11
CA GLU A 83 1.78 -28.86 32.57
C GLU A 83 1.11 -28.75 31.21
N GLU A 84 1.81 -29.30 30.22
CA GLU A 84 1.35 -29.56 28.87
C GLU A 84 0.21 -30.59 28.90
N LYS A 85 -0.91 -30.27 28.27
CA LYS A 85 -1.81 -31.26 27.70
C LYS A 85 -2.16 -30.85 26.28
N GLU A 86 -1.44 -31.45 25.35
CA GLU A 86 -1.94 -31.71 24.00
C GLU A 86 -3.14 -32.66 24.13
N GLU A 87 -4.31 -32.22 23.71
CA GLU A 87 -5.33 -33.15 23.24
C GLU A 87 -6.17 -32.51 22.12
N ILE A 88 -6.43 -33.35 21.13
CA ILE A 88 -6.87 -33.10 19.78
C ILE A 88 -8.33 -32.66 19.74
N ILE A 89 -8.63 -31.56 19.02
CA ILE A 89 -9.95 -31.37 18.41
C ILE A 89 -9.75 -31.02 16.93
N GLU A 90 -9.75 -32.09 16.14
CA GLU A 90 -10.12 -32.09 14.74
C GLU A 90 -11.63 -31.74 14.66
N SER A 91 -11.94 -30.47 14.32
CA SER A 91 -13.17 -29.99 13.68
C SER A 91 -13.41 -28.50 13.97
N ALA A 92 -12.84 -27.63 13.14
CA ALA A 92 -13.36 -26.28 12.95
C ALA A 92 -12.91 -25.70 11.59
N ASP A 93 -13.39 -26.29 10.50
CA ASP A 93 -13.73 -25.50 9.30
C ASP A 93 -14.93 -24.60 9.63
N LYS A 94 -14.70 -23.62 10.51
CA LYS A 94 -15.54 -22.43 10.60
C LYS A 94 -14.77 -21.36 9.85
N ASP A 95 -15.28 -21.05 8.66
CA ASP A 95 -15.04 -19.86 7.86
C ASP A 95 -14.72 -18.66 8.76
N THR A 96 -13.43 -18.44 9.03
CA THR A 96 -12.94 -17.25 9.70
C THR A 96 -12.65 -16.24 8.61
N SER A 97 -13.71 -15.74 7.98
CA SER A 97 -13.57 -14.69 6.97
C SER A 97 -12.85 -13.52 7.64
N SER A 98 -11.59 -13.29 7.25
CA SER A 98 -10.79 -12.17 7.73
C SER A 98 -11.56 -10.88 7.50
N VAL A 99 -11.60 -10.00 8.50
CA VAL A 99 -12.18 -8.66 8.36
C VAL A 99 -11.42 -7.85 7.30
N PHE A 100 -10.15 -8.19 7.03
CA PHE A 100 -9.28 -7.55 6.04
C PHE A 100 -9.21 -8.32 4.73
N LEU A 101 -9.11 -7.59 3.61
CA LEU A 101 -8.91 -8.16 2.28
C LEU A 101 -7.55 -8.85 2.15
N THR A 102 -7.56 -10.09 1.67
CA THR A 102 -6.37 -10.78 1.17
C THR A 102 -6.03 -10.37 -0.27
N LYS A 103 -4.81 -10.64 -0.71
CA LYS A 103 -4.39 -10.36 -2.10
C LYS A 103 -5.18 -11.23 -3.07
N GLU A 104 -5.41 -12.48 -2.71
CA GLU A 104 -6.13 -13.48 -3.46
C GLU A 104 -7.59 -13.06 -3.65
N GLU A 105 -8.28 -12.60 -2.59
CA GLU A 105 -9.64 -12.06 -2.71
C GLU A 105 -9.71 -10.84 -3.64
N ILE A 106 -8.71 -9.94 -3.59
CA ILE A 106 -8.66 -8.77 -4.48
C ILE A 106 -8.54 -9.23 -5.94
N ILE A 107 -7.68 -10.21 -6.22
CA ILE A 107 -7.49 -10.78 -7.56
C ILE A 107 -8.81 -11.38 -8.05
N THR A 108 -9.38 -12.32 -7.31
CA THR A 108 -10.63 -13.00 -7.68
C THR A 108 -11.76 -12.01 -7.93
N LYS A 109 -12.00 -11.08 -7.00
CA LYS A 109 -13.09 -10.11 -7.15
C LYS A 109 -12.82 -9.09 -8.26
N ALA A 110 -11.57 -8.75 -8.56
CA ALA A 110 -11.26 -7.91 -9.71
C ALA A 110 -11.66 -8.61 -11.01
N GLU A 111 -11.27 -9.87 -11.17
CA GLU A 111 -11.53 -10.69 -12.36
C GLU A 111 -13.03 -10.92 -12.57
N GLU A 112 -13.78 -11.23 -11.51
CA GLU A 112 -15.26 -11.35 -11.54
C GLU A 112 -15.95 -10.07 -12.05
N ASN A 113 -15.30 -8.92 -11.88
CA ASN A 113 -15.80 -7.62 -12.33
C ASN A 113 -15.18 -7.17 -13.67
N GLY A 114 -14.38 -8.03 -14.31
CA GLY A 114 -13.70 -7.77 -15.57
C GLY A 114 -12.65 -6.66 -15.47
N LEU A 115 -11.97 -6.56 -14.33
CA LEU A 115 -10.86 -5.64 -14.08
C LEU A 115 -9.57 -6.42 -13.90
N GLU A 116 -8.46 -5.82 -14.35
CA GLU A 116 -7.15 -6.29 -13.96
C GLU A 116 -6.95 -6.08 -12.45
N PRO A 117 -6.39 -7.06 -11.70
CA PRO A 117 -6.18 -6.92 -10.27
C PRO A 117 -5.37 -5.68 -9.87
N ALA A 118 -4.40 -5.29 -10.71
CA ALA A 118 -3.60 -4.09 -10.52
C ALA A 118 -4.44 -2.80 -10.44
N VAL A 119 -5.56 -2.73 -11.17
CA VAL A 119 -6.48 -1.58 -11.14
C VAL A 119 -7.14 -1.44 -9.77
N VAL A 120 -7.61 -2.56 -9.21
CA VAL A 120 -8.27 -2.57 -7.90
C VAL A 120 -7.26 -2.29 -6.79
N MET A 121 -6.06 -2.85 -6.87
CA MET A 121 -4.96 -2.57 -5.93
C MET A 121 -4.55 -1.08 -5.97
N ALA A 122 -4.53 -0.46 -7.16
CA ALA A 122 -4.24 0.96 -7.30
C ALA A 122 -5.31 1.83 -6.62
N VAL A 123 -6.60 1.55 -6.85
CA VAL A 123 -7.70 2.25 -6.18
C VAL A 123 -7.60 2.07 -4.67
N LEU A 124 -7.33 0.85 -4.20
CA LEU A 124 -7.16 0.56 -2.78
C LEU A 124 -6.04 1.37 -2.14
N GLU A 125 -4.88 1.49 -2.77
CA GLU A 125 -3.75 2.26 -2.25
C GLU A 125 -4.07 3.77 -2.14
N ILE A 126 -4.84 4.30 -3.08
CA ILE A 126 -5.12 5.76 -3.15
C ILE A 126 -6.33 6.17 -2.33
N GLU A 127 -7.43 5.42 -2.41
CA GLU A 127 -8.68 5.73 -1.71
C GLU A 127 -8.61 5.40 -0.22
N SER A 128 -7.80 4.39 0.13
CA SER A 128 -7.72 3.90 1.50
C SER A 128 -6.30 4.04 2.04
N GLY A 129 -6.17 4.75 3.17
CA GLY A 129 -5.04 4.46 4.06
C GLY A 129 -5.08 2.97 4.45
N LYS A 130 -4.03 2.44 5.12
CA LYS A 130 -3.77 1.01 5.39
C LYS A 130 -4.96 0.05 5.73
N SER A 131 -6.12 0.52 6.18
CA SER A 131 -7.28 -0.31 6.56
C SER A 131 -8.60 0.47 6.44
N GLY A 132 -9.71 -0.22 6.14
CA GLY A 132 -11.08 0.29 6.17
C GLY A 132 -11.69 0.40 7.57
N PHE A 133 -10.98 -0.09 8.60
CA PHE A 133 -11.45 -0.15 9.98
C PHE A 133 -10.56 0.68 10.93
N LEU A 134 -11.17 1.16 12.00
CA LEU A 134 -10.50 1.73 13.16
C LEU A 134 -9.90 0.62 14.04
N LYS A 135 -9.03 1.00 14.98
CA LYS A 135 -8.44 0.06 15.93
C LYS A 135 -9.48 -0.63 16.83
N ASP A 136 -10.63 0.01 17.02
CA ASP A 136 -11.75 -0.50 17.82
C ASP A 136 -12.72 -1.38 17.01
N GLY A 137 -12.39 -1.70 15.75
CA GLY A 137 -13.19 -2.58 14.89
C GLY A 137 -14.33 -1.88 14.13
N ARG A 138 -14.61 -0.60 14.39
CA ARG A 138 -15.63 0.14 13.63
C ARG A 138 -15.11 0.53 12.24
N PRO A 139 -15.96 0.56 11.19
CA PRO A 139 -15.52 1.06 9.89
C PRO A 139 -15.08 2.53 9.98
N LYS A 140 -14.10 2.93 9.17
CA LYS A 140 -13.70 4.33 9.11
C LYS A 140 -14.82 5.15 8.50
N ILE A 141 -15.13 6.27 9.13
CA ILE A 141 -16.10 7.23 8.61
C ILE A 141 -15.54 8.65 8.53
N LEU A 142 -16.11 9.45 7.63
CA LEU A 142 -15.99 10.90 7.66
C LEU A 142 -17.40 11.49 7.57
N PHE A 143 -17.80 12.22 8.61
CA PHE A 143 -19.13 12.83 8.66
C PHE A 143 -19.12 14.24 8.04
N GLU A 144 -20.05 14.49 7.13
CA GLU A 144 -20.19 15.73 6.37
C GLU A 144 -21.41 16.53 6.81
N GLY A 145 -21.24 17.48 7.73
CA GLY A 145 -22.34 18.27 8.27
C GLY A 145 -23.07 19.16 7.24
N HIS A 146 -22.41 19.47 6.12
CA HIS A 146 -23.05 20.17 5.00
C HIS A 146 -23.95 19.26 4.15
N VAL A 147 -23.62 17.97 4.06
CA VAL A 147 -24.51 16.98 3.47
C VAL A 147 -25.73 16.78 4.38
N PHE A 148 -25.50 16.71 5.70
CA PHE A 148 -26.60 16.58 6.67
C PHE A 148 -27.56 17.77 6.62
N TRP A 149 -27.03 18.99 6.58
CA TRP A 149 -27.82 20.20 6.34
C TRP A 149 -28.70 20.08 5.09
N ARG A 150 -28.09 19.69 3.96
CA ARG A 150 -28.78 19.55 2.67
C ARG A 150 -29.90 18.50 2.73
N LEU A 151 -29.64 17.33 3.30
CA LEU A 151 -30.62 16.25 3.41
C LEU A 151 -31.81 16.64 4.31
N LEU A 152 -31.57 17.33 5.43
CA LEU A 152 -32.67 17.86 6.26
C LEU A 152 -33.51 18.88 5.50
N LYS A 153 -32.88 19.78 4.72
CA LYS A 153 -33.62 20.71 3.85
C LYS A 153 -34.48 20.00 2.81
N GLU A 154 -33.93 18.96 2.17
CA GLU A 154 -34.67 18.17 1.18
C GLU A 154 -35.88 17.45 1.83
N LYS A 155 -35.67 16.83 3.00
CA LYS A 155 -36.76 16.17 3.76
C LYS A 155 -37.83 17.18 4.18
N GLN A 156 -37.44 18.34 4.71
CA GLN A 156 -38.36 19.43 5.08
C GLN A 156 -39.19 19.86 3.88
N LYS A 157 -38.54 20.16 2.74
CA LYS A 157 -39.21 20.59 1.52
C LYS A 157 -40.19 19.54 0.98
N SER A 158 -39.89 18.26 1.17
CA SER A 158 -40.77 17.15 0.78
C SER A 158 -41.91 16.86 1.77
N GLY A 159 -41.96 17.54 2.91
CA GLY A 159 -42.95 17.29 3.96
C GLY A 159 -42.72 16.02 4.78
N LYS A 160 -41.55 15.38 4.66
CA LYS A 160 -41.19 14.17 5.44
C LYS A 160 -40.85 14.49 6.89
N ILE A 161 -40.43 15.72 7.15
CA ILE A 161 -40.20 16.28 8.49
C ILE A 161 -40.78 17.70 8.49
N ASP A 162 -41.20 18.17 9.66
CA ASP A 162 -41.81 19.50 9.86
C ASP A 162 -40.79 20.57 10.29
N PHE A 163 -39.52 20.20 10.45
CA PHE A 163 -38.44 21.08 10.85
C PHE A 163 -37.33 21.19 9.79
N GLY A 164 -36.60 22.30 9.82
CA GLY A 164 -35.40 22.51 9.01
C GLY A 164 -34.11 22.41 9.84
N PRO A 165 -32.93 22.34 9.20
CA PRO A 165 -31.65 22.34 9.91
C PRO A 165 -31.43 23.62 10.74
N GLU A 166 -32.05 24.75 10.38
CA GLU A 166 -31.97 26.00 11.14
C GLU A 166 -32.39 25.85 12.60
N LYS A 167 -33.33 24.93 12.89
CA LYS A 167 -33.81 24.65 14.24
C LYS A 167 -32.68 24.20 15.17
N TYR A 168 -31.68 23.51 14.63
CA TYR A 168 -30.63 22.82 15.40
C TYR A 168 -29.22 23.40 15.14
N ALA A 169 -29.04 24.22 14.10
CA ALA A 169 -27.73 24.66 13.63
C ALA A 169 -26.92 25.46 14.66
N ASN A 170 -27.59 26.30 15.47
CA ASN A 170 -26.92 27.12 16.47
C ASN A 170 -26.35 26.29 17.64
N GLU A 171 -27.07 25.25 18.04
CA GLU A 171 -26.67 24.34 19.14
C GLU A 171 -25.67 23.29 18.67
N HIS A 172 -25.68 22.98 17.36
CA HIS A 172 -24.91 21.90 16.76
C HIS A 172 -24.05 22.32 15.55
N PRO A 173 -23.21 23.37 15.67
CA PRO A 173 -22.46 23.91 14.55
C PRO A 173 -21.37 22.96 14.03
N ASP A 174 -21.00 21.92 14.79
CA ASP A 174 -20.04 20.90 14.37
C ASP A 174 -20.63 19.81 13.47
N ILE A 175 -21.96 19.73 13.38
CA ILE A 175 -22.68 18.73 12.57
C ILE A 175 -23.67 19.34 11.57
N LEU A 176 -23.97 20.65 11.65
CA LEU A 176 -24.87 21.36 10.74
C LEU A 176 -24.25 22.66 10.25
N TYR A 177 -23.91 22.74 8.96
CA TYR A 177 -23.36 23.94 8.34
C TYR A 177 -23.61 23.96 6.83
N GLN A 178 -23.96 25.10 6.24
CA GLN A 178 -24.37 25.18 4.82
C GLN A 178 -23.24 24.92 3.82
N LYS A 179 -22.05 25.44 4.11
CA LYS A 179 -20.90 25.40 3.21
C LYS A 179 -19.88 24.41 3.73
N TRP A 180 -19.35 23.58 2.83
CA TRP A 180 -18.31 22.63 3.18
C TRP A 180 -17.12 23.33 3.87
N THR A 181 -16.63 22.72 4.95
CA THR A 181 -15.47 23.19 5.72
C THR A 181 -14.79 22.03 6.44
N ARG A 182 -13.46 22.12 6.58
CA ARG A 182 -12.67 21.16 7.36
C ARG A 182 -12.59 21.51 8.85
N LYS A 183 -13.09 22.69 9.27
CA LYS A 183 -12.98 23.21 10.64
C LYS A 183 -13.44 22.21 11.71
N TYR A 184 -14.47 21.43 11.41
CA TYR A 184 -15.11 20.52 12.36
C TYR A 184 -14.61 19.08 12.26
N TYR A 185 -13.68 18.79 11.36
CA TYR A 185 -13.12 17.45 11.26
C TYR A 185 -12.29 17.14 12.50
N LYS A 186 -12.65 16.02 13.16
CA LYS A 186 -11.93 15.48 14.31
C LYS A 186 -11.14 14.23 13.88
N GLY A 187 -10.31 13.71 14.79
CA GLY A 187 -9.64 12.42 14.63
C GLY A 187 -10.63 11.29 14.35
N ALA A 188 -10.17 10.22 13.70
CA ALA A 188 -11.03 9.23 13.03
C ALA A 188 -12.15 8.66 13.93
N ALA A 189 -11.85 8.25 15.17
CA ALA A 189 -12.87 7.75 16.09
C ALA A 189 -13.92 8.80 16.52
N ARG A 190 -13.54 10.08 16.58
CA ARG A 190 -14.42 11.18 16.97
C ARG A 190 -15.39 11.62 15.86
N GLN A 191 -15.28 11.05 14.66
CA GLN A 191 -16.29 11.22 13.63
C GLN A 191 -17.59 10.50 14.00
N TYR A 192 -17.50 9.40 14.76
CA TYR A 192 -18.68 8.73 15.31
C TYR A 192 -19.45 9.62 16.27
N GLU A 193 -18.77 10.34 17.18
CA GLU A 193 -19.45 11.29 18.08
C GLU A 193 -20.27 12.35 17.30
N ARG A 194 -19.77 12.80 16.15
CA ARG A 194 -20.48 13.77 15.29
C ARG A 194 -21.70 13.13 14.65
N MET A 195 -21.55 11.93 14.08
CA MET A 195 -22.64 11.20 13.45
C MET A 195 -23.71 10.78 14.46
N GLU A 196 -23.33 10.28 15.63
CA GLU A 196 -24.24 9.86 16.70
C GLU A 196 -25.09 11.04 17.20
N LYS A 197 -24.51 12.24 17.36
CA LYS A 197 -25.27 13.46 17.63
C LYS A 197 -26.28 13.77 16.52
N ALA A 198 -25.88 13.64 15.26
CA ALA A 198 -26.77 13.87 14.13
C ALA A 198 -27.91 12.83 14.05
N MET A 199 -27.64 11.58 14.45
CA MET A 199 -28.66 10.52 14.50
C MET A 199 -29.78 10.82 15.50
N LEU A 200 -29.50 11.60 16.56
CA LEU A 200 -30.53 12.07 17.50
C LEU A 200 -31.50 13.08 16.87
N ILE A 201 -31.08 13.78 15.82
CA ILE A 201 -31.92 14.74 15.07
C ILE A 201 -32.68 14.01 13.97
N GLU A 202 -31.95 13.28 13.10
CA GLU A 202 -32.55 12.49 12.04
C GLU A 202 -31.61 11.35 11.61
N HIS A 203 -31.99 10.14 12.00
CA HIS A 203 -31.15 8.94 11.92
C HIS A 203 -30.63 8.65 10.51
N ASP A 204 -31.53 8.50 9.53
CA ASP A 204 -31.15 8.05 8.20
C ASP A 204 -30.32 9.09 7.46
N SER A 205 -30.64 10.38 7.58
CA SER A 205 -29.85 11.45 6.96
C SER A 205 -28.46 11.55 7.60
N ALA A 206 -28.34 11.27 8.90
CA ALA A 206 -27.04 11.24 9.55
C ALA A 206 -26.14 10.13 8.97
N LEU A 207 -26.67 8.91 8.82
CA LEU A 207 -25.93 7.81 8.19
C LEU A 207 -25.59 8.09 6.72
N MET A 208 -26.53 8.71 5.98
CA MET A 208 -26.33 9.12 4.59
C MET A 208 -25.27 10.22 4.43
N SER A 209 -25.05 11.02 5.47
CA SER A 209 -24.10 12.14 5.50
C SER A 209 -22.68 11.74 5.87
N ALA A 210 -22.42 10.45 6.07
CA ALA A 210 -21.07 9.93 6.29
C ALA A 210 -20.58 9.12 5.09
N SER A 211 -19.29 9.21 4.79
CA SER A 211 -18.59 8.22 3.96
C SER A 211 -18.15 7.04 4.82
N TRP A 212 -18.14 5.82 4.25
CA TRP A 212 -17.94 4.59 5.04
C TRP A 212 -16.88 3.65 4.47
N GLY A 213 -16.09 3.07 5.38
CA GLY A 213 -15.18 1.96 5.11
C GLY A 213 -13.99 2.33 4.21
N LYS A 214 -13.38 1.31 3.61
CA LYS A 214 -12.15 1.41 2.82
C LYS A 214 -12.28 2.34 1.62
N PHE A 215 -13.41 2.29 0.91
CA PHE A 215 -13.65 3.05 -0.32
C PHE A 215 -14.34 4.40 -0.10
N GLN A 216 -14.69 4.73 1.15
CA GLN A 216 -15.30 6.02 1.51
C GLN A 216 -16.54 6.39 0.66
N ILE A 217 -17.39 5.41 0.36
CA ILE A 217 -18.66 5.65 -0.33
C ILE A 217 -19.60 6.41 0.64
N MET A 218 -20.13 7.55 0.20
CA MET A 218 -21.14 8.31 0.95
C MET A 218 -22.42 7.50 1.12
N GLY A 219 -22.97 7.47 2.34
CA GLY A 219 -24.15 6.69 2.67
C GLY A 219 -25.39 7.07 1.86
N GLU A 220 -25.52 8.31 1.38
CA GLU A 220 -26.60 8.72 0.46
C GLU A 220 -26.63 7.90 -0.84
N ASN A 221 -25.50 7.27 -1.20
CA ASN A 221 -25.37 6.42 -2.38
C ASN A 221 -25.68 4.94 -2.12
N TYR A 222 -26.29 4.58 -0.98
CA TYR A 222 -26.58 3.18 -0.61
C TYR A 222 -27.28 2.39 -1.75
N LYS A 223 -28.21 3.01 -2.48
CA LYS A 223 -28.89 2.36 -3.62
C LYS A 223 -27.92 2.03 -4.75
N LEU A 224 -27.04 2.97 -5.09
CA LEU A 224 -26.02 2.75 -6.12
C LEU A 224 -25.04 1.68 -5.67
N ALA A 225 -24.72 1.59 -4.37
CA ALA A 225 -23.91 0.54 -3.78
C ALA A 225 -24.63 -0.82 -3.67
N GLY A 226 -25.90 -0.92 -4.09
CA GLY A 226 -26.64 -2.18 -4.17
C GLY A 226 -27.50 -2.51 -2.93
N PHE A 227 -27.75 -1.55 -2.05
CA PHE A 227 -28.48 -1.76 -0.80
C PHE A 227 -29.90 -1.21 -0.86
N LYS A 228 -30.81 -1.85 -0.12
CA LYS A 228 -32.23 -1.47 -0.05
C LYS A 228 -32.44 -0.18 0.75
N ASN A 229 -31.67 0.01 1.82
CA ASN A 229 -31.72 1.19 2.69
C ASN A 229 -30.33 1.50 3.27
N VAL A 230 -30.16 2.65 3.92
CA VAL A 230 -28.87 3.09 4.46
C VAL A 230 -28.39 2.23 5.63
N ASN A 231 -29.30 1.65 6.42
CA ASN A 231 -28.93 0.75 7.52
C ASN A 231 -28.30 -0.53 6.98
N ASP A 232 -28.90 -1.16 5.97
CA ASP A 232 -28.33 -2.34 5.32
C ASP A 232 -26.93 -2.06 4.75
N PHE A 233 -26.73 -0.88 4.15
CA PHE A 233 -25.42 -0.43 3.69
C PHE A 233 -24.44 -0.32 4.86
N VAL A 234 -24.80 0.39 5.93
CA VAL A 234 -23.93 0.56 7.11
C VAL A 234 -23.57 -0.77 7.76
N GLU A 235 -24.53 -1.69 7.90
CA GLU A 235 -24.27 -3.03 8.43
C GLU A 235 -23.29 -3.80 7.54
N ALA A 236 -23.44 -3.75 6.22
CA ALA A 236 -22.48 -4.38 5.32
C ALA A 236 -21.07 -3.79 5.45
N GLN A 237 -20.95 -2.46 5.64
CA GLN A 237 -19.65 -1.83 5.85
C GLN A 237 -18.98 -2.25 7.18
N LYS A 238 -19.73 -2.76 8.16
CA LYS A 238 -19.20 -3.27 9.44
C LYS A 238 -18.66 -4.70 9.35
N ILE A 239 -19.08 -5.48 8.36
CA ILE A 239 -18.77 -6.92 8.26
C ILE A 239 -17.29 -7.15 7.91
N SER A 240 -16.84 -6.65 6.75
CA SER A 240 -15.47 -6.87 6.28
C SER A 240 -15.07 -5.89 5.17
N GLU A 241 -13.77 -5.75 4.92
CA GLU A 241 -13.26 -5.01 3.76
C GLU A 241 -13.72 -5.66 2.44
N SER A 242 -13.96 -6.98 2.46
CA SER A 242 -14.49 -7.75 1.35
C SER A 242 -15.91 -7.29 0.98
N LYS A 243 -16.77 -7.00 1.98
CA LYS A 243 -18.09 -6.38 1.77
C LYS A 243 -18.00 -4.91 1.35
N GLN A 244 -17.03 -4.18 1.87
CA GLN A 244 -16.78 -2.79 1.44
C GLN A 244 -16.35 -2.74 -0.04
N LEU A 245 -15.60 -3.73 -0.53
CA LEU A 245 -15.22 -3.87 -1.94
C LEU A 245 -16.40 -4.24 -2.85
N GLU A 246 -17.29 -5.12 -2.40
CA GLU A 246 -18.55 -5.42 -3.11
C GLU A 246 -19.40 -4.16 -3.30
N ALA A 247 -19.57 -3.36 -2.24
CA ALA A 247 -20.28 -2.08 -2.28
C ALA A 247 -19.65 -1.11 -3.30
N PHE A 248 -18.32 -1.06 -3.35
CA PHE A 248 -17.58 -0.25 -4.33
C PHE A 248 -17.84 -0.69 -5.76
N PHE A 249 -17.78 -1.99 -6.06
CA PHE A 249 -18.06 -2.45 -7.41
C PHE A 249 -19.50 -2.17 -7.85
N ASN A 250 -20.48 -2.39 -6.96
CA ASN A 250 -21.87 -2.05 -7.25
C ASN A 250 -22.03 -0.56 -7.53
N TYR A 251 -21.40 0.29 -6.70
CA TYR A 251 -21.40 1.73 -6.91
C TYR A 251 -20.79 2.12 -8.27
N CYS A 252 -19.66 1.52 -8.64
CA CYS A 252 -19.00 1.80 -9.92
C CYS A 252 -19.81 1.31 -11.14
N LYS A 253 -20.53 0.19 -11.03
CA LYS A 253 -21.43 -0.32 -12.06
C LYS A 253 -22.65 0.57 -12.25
N ASN A 254 -23.22 1.06 -11.14
CA ASN A 254 -24.50 1.76 -11.16
C ASN A 254 -24.37 3.26 -11.36
N ARG A 255 -23.25 3.87 -10.92
CA ARG A 255 -23.03 5.29 -11.10
C ARG A 255 -22.53 5.59 -12.51
N LYS A 256 -23.22 6.52 -13.18
CA LYS A 256 -22.84 7.00 -14.51
C LYS A 256 -22.20 8.38 -14.44
N PHE A 257 -21.19 8.60 -15.28
CA PHE A 257 -20.59 9.89 -15.52
C PHE A 257 -20.30 10.04 -17.02
N ARG A 258 -20.79 11.13 -17.63
CA ARG A 258 -20.71 11.36 -19.09
C ARG A 258 -21.20 10.16 -19.92
N GLY A 259 -22.31 9.56 -19.48
CA GLY A 259 -22.98 8.45 -20.20
C GLY A 259 -22.39 7.05 -19.98
N LYS A 260 -21.20 6.92 -19.39
CA LYS A 260 -20.57 5.62 -19.09
C LYS A 260 -20.59 5.28 -17.61
N GLN A 261 -20.47 4.00 -17.26
CA GLN A 261 -20.33 3.57 -15.88
C GLN A 261 -18.94 3.96 -15.36
N LEU A 262 -18.81 4.20 -14.05
CA LEU A 262 -17.49 4.41 -13.45
C LEU A 262 -16.58 3.18 -13.64
N LEU A 263 -17.16 1.97 -13.64
CA LEU A 263 -16.43 0.73 -13.90
C LEU A 263 -15.78 0.73 -15.29
N ASP A 264 -16.40 1.32 -16.30
CA ASP A 264 -15.85 1.37 -17.67
C ASP A 264 -14.56 2.19 -17.71
N TYR A 265 -14.50 3.31 -16.99
CA TYR A 265 -13.28 4.12 -16.90
C TYR A 265 -12.15 3.38 -16.19
N LEU A 266 -12.45 2.55 -15.19
CA LEU A 266 -11.46 1.68 -14.56
C LEU A 266 -10.93 0.62 -15.53
N LYS A 267 -11.81 -0.01 -16.31
CA LYS A 267 -11.42 -1.00 -17.34
C LYS A 267 -10.49 -0.39 -18.39
N THR A 268 -10.83 0.79 -18.89
CA THR A 268 -10.02 1.50 -19.88
C THR A 268 -8.87 2.31 -19.27
N LYS A 269 -8.70 2.28 -17.94
CA LYS A 269 -7.65 3.02 -17.20
C LYS A 269 -7.67 4.53 -17.50
N ASP A 270 -8.87 5.08 -17.71
CA ASP A 270 -9.09 6.52 -17.83
C ASP A 270 -9.11 7.12 -16.43
N TRP A 271 -7.91 7.23 -15.84
CA TRP A 271 -7.70 7.67 -14.46
C TRP A 271 -8.22 9.08 -14.21
N GLN A 272 -8.08 9.95 -15.20
CA GLN A 272 -8.55 11.33 -15.10
C GLN A 272 -10.07 11.39 -15.00
N THR A 273 -10.77 10.73 -15.92
CA THR A 273 -12.24 10.74 -15.91
C THR A 273 -12.79 9.98 -14.70
N PHE A 274 -12.18 8.84 -14.34
CA PHE A 274 -12.56 8.11 -13.13
C PHE A 274 -12.36 8.97 -11.87
N ALA A 275 -11.18 9.57 -11.69
CA ALA A 275 -10.89 10.40 -10.52
C ALA A 275 -11.83 11.59 -10.42
N ARG A 276 -12.13 12.27 -11.54
CA ARG A 276 -13.11 13.37 -11.57
C ARG A 276 -14.52 12.89 -11.21
N ALA A 277 -14.94 11.74 -11.72
CA ALA A 277 -16.26 11.20 -11.45
C ALA A 277 -16.40 10.76 -9.99
N TYR A 278 -15.38 10.10 -9.44
CA TYR A 278 -15.36 9.54 -8.10
C TYR A 278 -15.13 10.60 -7.02
N ASN A 279 -14.04 11.36 -7.13
CA ASN A 279 -13.58 12.36 -6.15
C ASN A 279 -14.13 13.78 -6.39
N GLY A 280 -14.80 14.00 -7.53
CA GLY A 280 -15.39 15.29 -7.89
C GLY A 280 -14.40 16.25 -8.58
N PRO A 281 -14.83 17.49 -8.91
CA PRO A 281 -14.05 18.42 -9.72
C PRO A 281 -12.74 18.87 -9.08
N GLY A 282 -12.59 18.74 -7.76
CA GLY A 282 -11.35 19.07 -7.04
C GLY A 282 -10.26 17.99 -7.07
N TYR A 283 -10.42 16.91 -7.86
CA TYR A 283 -9.47 15.80 -7.89
C TYR A 283 -8.05 16.21 -8.31
N GLU A 284 -7.91 17.18 -9.22
CA GLU A 284 -6.61 17.64 -9.76
C GLU A 284 -5.72 18.26 -8.70
N ALA A 285 -6.31 19.02 -7.76
CA ALA A 285 -5.57 19.64 -6.67
C ALA A 285 -4.86 18.61 -5.78
N ASN A 286 -5.38 17.38 -5.74
CA ASN A 286 -4.80 16.26 -4.99
C ASN A 286 -4.08 15.24 -5.88
N ARG A 287 -4.01 15.47 -7.20
CA ARG A 287 -3.38 14.61 -8.21
C ARG A 287 -3.84 13.15 -8.15
N TYR A 288 -5.14 12.93 -7.95
CA TYR A 288 -5.69 11.57 -7.80
C TYR A 288 -5.44 10.69 -9.04
N ASP A 289 -5.59 11.27 -10.22
CA ASP A 289 -5.31 10.65 -11.51
C ASP A 289 -3.87 10.12 -11.61
N LEU A 290 -2.88 10.99 -11.37
CA LEU A 290 -1.47 10.62 -11.43
C LEU A 290 -1.09 9.57 -10.38
N LYS A 291 -1.69 9.66 -9.19
CA LYS A 291 -1.48 8.69 -8.11
C LYS A 291 -2.04 7.31 -8.46
N LEU A 292 -3.23 7.25 -9.06
CA LEU A 292 -3.83 6.01 -9.54
C LEU A 292 -2.99 5.38 -10.65
N GLU A 293 -2.52 6.18 -11.60
CA GLU A 293 -1.64 5.71 -12.68
C GLU A 293 -0.33 5.13 -12.15
N GLN A 294 0.34 5.83 -11.22
CA GLN A 294 1.58 5.36 -10.60
C GLN A 294 1.37 4.08 -9.78
N ALA A 295 0.30 4.02 -8.98
CA ALA A 295 -0.03 2.84 -8.20
C ALA A 295 -0.37 1.65 -9.12
N TYR A 296 -1.11 1.88 -10.20
CA TYR A 296 -1.39 0.85 -11.20
C TYR A 296 -0.11 0.30 -11.82
N ALA A 297 0.80 1.16 -12.30
CA ALA A 297 2.06 0.69 -12.89
C ALA A 297 2.88 -0.16 -11.92
N LYS A 298 2.97 0.26 -10.65
CA LYS A 298 3.61 -0.50 -9.57
C LYS A 298 2.99 -1.89 -9.40
N TYR A 299 1.67 -2.00 -9.29
CA TYR A 299 1.01 -3.29 -9.07
C TYR A 299 0.98 -4.15 -10.33
N TYR A 300 0.81 -3.55 -11.50
CA TYR A 300 0.84 -4.25 -12.79
C TYR A 300 2.20 -4.93 -12.98
N ASN A 301 3.31 -4.21 -12.77
CA ASN A 301 4.63 -4.80 -12.85
C ASN A 301 4.81 -5.90 -11.80
N SER A 302 4.44 -5.64 -10.54
CA SER A 302 4.56 -6.63 -9.47
C SER A 302 3.74 -7.91 -9.70
N LEU A 303 2.64 -7.85 -10.44
CA LEU A 303 1.77 -9.01 -10.72
C LEU A 303 2.17 -9.77 -11.98
N ASN A 304 2.81 -9.10 -12.94
CA ASN A 304 3.19 -9.69 -14.23
C ASN A 304 4.69 -10.00 -14.34
N GLN A 305 5.44 -9.87 -13.24
CA GLN A 305 6.85 -10.23 -13.17
C GLN A 305 7.03 -11.76 -13.26
N ASN A 306 7.90 -12.21 -14.16
CA ASN A 306 8.33 -13.59 -14.28
C ASN A 306 9.78 -13.71 -13.81
N ILE A 307 9.98 -13.56 -12.51
CA ILE A 307 11.32 -13.48 -11.94
C ILE A 307 12.00 -14.84 -11.90
N LYS A 308 13.17 -14.91 -12.52
CA LYS A 308 14.15 -16.00 -12.37
C LYS A 308 15.43 -15.46 -11.76
N ALA A 309 15.75 -15.92 -10.56
CA ALA A 309 17.03 -15.60 -9.93
C ALA A 309 18.02 -16.76 -10.13
N VAL A 310 19.27 -16.46 -10.48
CA VAL A 310 20.33 -17.44 -10.65
C VAL A 310 21.53 -17.01 -9.82
N LEU A 311 21.91 -17.83 -8.85
CA LEU A 311 23.15 -17.71 -8.11
C LEU A 311 24.16 -18.70 -8.68
N LYS A 312 25.26 -18.19 -9.24
CA LYS A 312 26.39 -19.01 -9.66
C LYS A 312 27.56 -18.85 -8.70
N ARG A 313 27.98 -19.94 -8.07
CA ARG A 313 29.17 -19.98 -7.21
C ARG A 313 30.42 -19.99 -8.07
N GLU A 314 31.52 -19.39 -7.60
CA GLU A 314 32.81 -19.46 -8.28
C GLU A 314 33.25 -20.93 -8.49
N THR A 315 33.97 -21.20 -9.57
CA THR A 315 34.45 -22.54 -9.91
C THR A 315 35.31 -23.11 -8.77
N ALA A 316 35.16 -24.41 -8.50
CA ALA A 316 35.83 -25.15 -7.44
C ALA A 316 35.46 -24.66 -6.02
N TYR A 317 34.31 -24.00 -5.80
CA TYR A 317 33.88 -23.52 -4.48
C TYR A 317 33.85 -24.63 -3.42
N LYS A 318 33.62 -25.89 -3.84
CA LYS A 318 33.63 -27.06 -2.94
C LYS A 318 34.99 -27.34 -2.32
N SER A 319 36.07 -26.90 -2.98
CA SER A 319 37.44 -27.05 -2.48
C SER A 319 37.89 -25.88 -1.59
N ASN A 320 37.16 -24.76 -1.57
CA ASN A 320 37.48 -23.63 -0.71
C ASN A 320 37.10 -23.94 0.74
N GLU A 321 38.04 -23.80 1.67
CA GLU A 321 37.83 -24.17 3.07
C GLU A 321 37.22 -23.06 3.93
N VAL A 322 37.14 -21.82 3.41
CA VAL A 322 36.79 -20.63 4.18
C VAL A 322 35.48 -20.01 3.74
N GLN A 323 35.23 -19.94 2.43
CA GLN A 323 34.03 -19.28 1.89
C GLN A 323 33.66 -19.74 0.48
N ALA A 324 32.37 -19.63 0.15
CA ALA A 324 31.88 -19.77 -1.21
C ALA A 324 31.41 -18.40 -1.71
N LEU A 325 32.10 -17.87 -2.71
CA LEU A 325 31.74 -16.63 -3.38
C LEU A 325 30.90 -16.91 -4.61
N GLY A 326 30.11 -15.93 -5.04
CA GLY A 326 29.33 -16.07 -6.25
C GLY A 326 28.73 -14.78 -6.76
N ASP A 327 27.93 -14.95 -7.80
CA ASP A 327 27.19 -13.92 -8.51
C ASP A 327 25.70 -14.29 -8.49
N LEU A 328 24.88 -13.38 -7.96
CA LEU A 328 23.42 -13.46 -8.08
C LEU A 328 22.98 -12.56 -9.23
N THR A 329 22.29 -13.13 -10.19
CA THR A 329 21.67 -12.44 -11.33
C THR A 329 20.17 -12.66 -11.29
N VAL A 330 19.40 -11.64 -11.63
CA VAL A 330 17.93 -11.68 -11.60
C VAL A 330 17.42 -11.22 -12.95
N PHE A 331 16.59 -12.06 -13.55
CA PHE A 331 15.92 -11.82 -14.80
C PHE A 331 14.42 -11.64 -14.58
N ASP A 332 13.81 -10.70 -15.31
CA ASP A 332 12.37 -10.67 -15.56
C ASP A 332 12.16 -11.13 -17.00
N ASP A 333 11.54 -12.30 -17.17
CA ASP A 333 11.64 -13.08 -18.42
C ASP A 333 13.10 -13.29 -18.85
N ASP A 334 13.56 -12.60 -19.88
CA ASP A 334 14.91 -12.67 -20.44
C ASP A 334 15.74 -11.39 -20.18
N GLU A 335 15.14 -10.36 -19.57
CA GLU A 335 15.81 -9.09 -19.29
C GLU A 335 16.53 -9.14 -17.94
N LEU A 336 17.84 -8.86 -17.93
CA LEU A 336 18.60 -8.72 -16.69
C LEU A 336 18.18 -7.43 -15.96
N ILE A 337 17.47 -7.58 -14.84
CA ILE A 337 16.99 -6.44 -14.04
C ILE A 337 17.87 -6.13 -12.82
N PHE A 338 18.67 -7.09 -12.37
CA PHE A 338 19.56 -6.91 -11.22
C PHE A 338 20.71 -7.90 -11.20
N SER A 339 21.87 -7.47 -10.70
CA SER A 339 23.00 -8.36 -10.40
C SER A 339 23.75 -7.89 -9.17
N CYS A 340 24.24 -8.82 -8.34
CA CYS A 340 25.10 -8.51 -7.21
C CYS A 340 26.04 -9.67 -6.87
N LYS A 341 27.02 -9.41 -6.00
CA LYS A 341 27.91 -10.43 -5.46
C LYS A 341 27.29 -11.12 -4.26
N THR A 342 27.66 -12.40 -4.06
CA THR A 342 27.24 -13.20 -2.91
C THR A 342 28.42 -13.75 -2.13
N LEU A 343 28.21 -14.00 -0.85
CA LEU A 343 29.13 -14.69 0.04
C LEU A 343 28.37 -15.68 0.92
N GLU A 344 28.88 -16.90 1.00
CA GLU A 344 28.37 -18.00 1.82
C GLU A 344 29.53 -18.68 2.57
N LEU A 345 29.18 -19.56 3.52
CA LEU A 345 30.13 -20.51 4.10
C LEU A 345 30.55 -21.57 3.07
N PRO A 346 31.69 -22.25 3.25
CA PRO A 346 32.17 -23.27 2.31
C PRO A 346 31.23 -24.47 2.25
N TRP A 347 31.36 -25.31 1.23
CA TRP A 347 30.61 -26.57 1.20
C TRP A 347 31.16 -27.55 2.24
N LYS A 348 30.32 -27.98 3.19
CA LYS A 348 30.64 -29.01 4.18
C LYS A 348 29.51 -30.04 4.26
N ASN A 349 29.10 -30.57 3.11
CA ASN A 349 28.05 -31.60 2.97
C ASN A 349 26.71 -31.17 3.60
N ASN A 350 26.26 -29.95 3.31
CA ASN A 350 25.01 -29.37 3.83
C ASN A 350 24.91 -29.36 5.38
N LYS A 351 26.04 -29.45 6.09
CA LYS A 351 26.03 -29.45 7.56
C LYS A 351 25.48 -28.15 8.11
N ARG A 352 24.66 -28.28 9.16
CA ARG A 352 24.01 -27.13 9.79
C ARG A 352 25.03 -26.12 10.32
N ASN A 353 24.76 -24.85 10.08
CA ASN A 353 25.50 -23.69 10.61
C ASN A 353 26.93 -23.49 10.11
N ILE A 354 27.47 -24.41 9.31
CA ILE A 354 28.87 -24.38 8.85
C ILE A 354 29.02 -24.57 7.34
N SER A 355 27.92 -24.83 6.61
CA SER A 355 27.92 -25.10 5.18
C SER A 355 27.03 -24.10 4.43
N CYS A 356 27.40 -23.77 3.19
CA CYS A 356 26.42 -23.33 2.20
C CYS A 356 25.41 -24.46 1.89
N ILE A 357 24.25 -24.08 1.33
CA ILE A 357 23.19 -25.02 0.98
C ILE A 357 23.49 -25.77 -0.33
N PRO A 358 22.84 -26.92 -0.59
CA PRO A 358 23.05 -27.67 -1.83
C PRO A 358 22.74 -26.82 -3.07
N GLU A 359 23.31 -27.21 -4.19
CA GLU A 359 22.84 -26.73 -5.50
C GLU A 359 21.41 -27.23 -5.75
N GLY A 360 20.65 -26.47 -6.53
CA GLY A 360 19.25 -26.78 -6.82
C GLY A 360 18.40 -25.52 -7.02
N THR A 361 17.11 -25.75 -7.24
CA THR A 361 16.11 -24.68 -7.39
C THR A 361 15.21 -24.63 -6.16
N TYR A 362 15.00 -23.43 -5.64
CA TYR A 362 14.26 -23.20 -4.39
C TYR A 362 13.25 -22.07 -4.55
N GLU A 363 12.09 -22.21 -3.90
CA GLU A 363 11.17 -21.10 -3.71
C GLU A 363 11.76 -20.12 -2.68
N VAL A 364 11.68 -18.83 -2.99
CA VAL A 364 12.10 -17.74 -2.10
C VAL A 364 10.90 -16.87 -1.79
N LYS A 365 10.73 -16.50 -0.51
CA LYS A 365 9.72 -15.52 -0.10
C LYS A 365 10.33 -14.33 0.62
N LYS A 366 9.79 -13.13 0.40
CA LYS A 366 10.06 -11.97 1.26
C LYS A 366 9.58 -12.25 2.68
N ARG A 367 10.35 -11.77 3.65
CA ARG A 367 10.04 -11.91 5.07
C ARG A 367 10.54 -10.69 5.84
N TYR A 368 9.77 -10.29 6.85
CA TYR A 368 10.23 -9.36 7.87
C TYR A 368 10.62 -10.12 9.15
N SER A 369 11.72 -9.72 9.79
CA SER A 369 12.03 -10.10 11.17
C SER A 369 12.69 -8.94 11.90
N GLU A 370 12.60 -8.90 13.23
CA GLU A 370 13.16 -7.77 13.98
C GLU A 370 14.69 -7.69 13.83
N LYS A 371 15.37 -8.84 13.74
CA LYS A 371 16.82 -8.93 13.57
C LYS A 371 17.30 -8.53 12.17
N TYR A 372 16.67 -9.08 11.13
CA TYR A 372 17.14 -8.94 9.75
C TYR A 372 16.34 -7.91 8.92
N LYS A 373 15.32 -7.30 9.52
CA LYS A 373 14.37 -6.40 8.86
C LYS A 373 13.77 -7.07 7.61
N ASN A 374 13.63 -6.36 6.50
CA ASN A 374 13.16 -6.94 5.23
C ASN A 374 14.28 -7.76 4.59
N HIS A 375 14.06 -9.06 4.46
CA HIS A 375 15.01 -10.04 3.93
C HIS A 375 14.26 -11.14 3.18
N PHE A 376 14.97 -12.12 2.63
CA PHE A 376 14.34 -13.23 1.93
C PHE A 376 14.58 -14.54 2.67
N HIS A 377 13.63 -15.47 2.58
CA HIS A 377 13.68 -16.82 3.13
C HIS A 377 13.60 -17.82 1.98
N ILE A 378 14.66 -18.62 1.83
CA ILE A 378 14.73 -19.74 0.90
C ILE A 378 14.04 -20.93 1.56
N LEU A 379 13.00 -21.44 0.91
CA LEU A 379 12.12 -22.48 1.43
C LEU A 379 12.56 -23.87 0.97
N ASN A 380 12.10 -24.89 1.70
CA ASN A 380 12.23 -26.29 1.33
C ASN A 380 13.68 -26.74 1.09
N VAL A 381 14.64 -26.11 1.77
CA VAL A 381 16.04 -26.55 1.74
C VAL A 381 16.15 -27.87 2.53
N PRO A 382 16.63 -28.97 1.93
CA PRO A 382 16.75 -30.25 2.62
C PRO A 382 17.53 -30.14 3.93
N ASP A 383 16.96 -30.68 5.01
CA ASP A 383 17.52 -30.73 6.37
C ASP A 383 17.89 -29.39 7.02
N ARG A 384 17.49 -28.27 6.41
CA ARG A 384 17.81 -26.91 6.83
C ARG A 384 16.52 -26.09 6.95
N ALA A 385 16.51 -25.16 7.89
CA ALA A 385 15.43 -24.22 8.08
C ALA A 385 15.99 -22.81 8.23
N TYR A 386 15.20 -21.81 7.89
CA TYR A 386 15.57 -20.40 8.02
C TYR A 386 16.87 -20.06 7.28
N ILE A 387 17.02 -20.55 6.05
CA ILE A 387 18.08 -20.12 5.16
C ILE A 387 17.65 -18.80 4.54
N LEU A 388 18.42 -17.76 4.81
CA LEU A 388 18.05 -16.39 4.46
C LEU A 388 18.97 -15.81 3.40
N ILE A 389 18.46 -14.86 2.63
CA ILE A 389 19.27 -13.89 1.90
C ILE A 389 19.20 -12.58 2.69
N HIS A 390 20.32 -12.16 3.27
CA HIS A 390 20.34 -11.01 4.17
C HIS A 390 21.64 -10.20 4.07
N SER A 391 21.66 -9.03 4.70
CA SER A 391 22.83 -8.17 4.75
C SER A 391 23.85 -8.73 5.74
N GLY A 392 25.10 -8.76 5.31
CA GLY A 392 26.31 -9.12 6.06
C GLY A 392 27.49 -8.88 5.12
N ASN A 393 28.71 -8.83 5.64
CA ASN A 393 29.88 -8.45 4.85
C ASN A 393 30.91 -9.58 4.87
N TYR A 394 31.23 -10.08 6.07
CA TYR A 394 32.18 -11.17 6.29
C TYR A 394 31.49 -12.53 6.37
N TYR A 395 32.20 -13.62 6.04
CA TYR A 395 31.69 -14.99 6.16
C TYR A 395 31.28 -15.36 7.60
N THR A 396 31.87 -14.72 8.61
CA THR A 396 31.50 -14.88 10.02
C THR A 396 30.14 -14.29 10.38
N HIS A 397 29.56 -13.45 9.51
CA HIS A 397 28.22 -12.89 9.70
C HIS A 397 27.10 -13.85 9.27
N THR A 398 27.44 -15.03 8.75
CA THR A 398 26.48 -16.05 8.33
C THR A 398 26.72 -17.39 9.03
N LYS A 399 25.65 -18.17 9.16
CA LYS A 399 25.66 -19.57 9.63
C LYS A 399 25.05 -20.49 8.56
N GLY A 400 25.45 -20.26 7.31
CA GLY A 400 24.94 -20.95 6.12
C GLY A 400 23.76 -20.28 5.42
N CYS A 401 23.53 -19.00 5.70
CA CYS A 401 22.72 -18.09 4.89
C CYS A 401 23.56 -17.47 3.75
N ILE A 402 22.90 -16.81 2.80
CA ILE A 402 23.52 -16.11 1.68
C ILE A 402 23.62 -14.63 2.01
N LEU A 403 24.84 -14.09 1.99
CA LEU A 403 25.09 -12.66 2.11
C LEU A 403 25.15 -12.05 0.71
N VAL A 404 24.61 -10.84 0.56
CA VAL A 404 24.60 -10.09 -0.70
C VAL A 404 25.33 -8.76 -0.56
N GLY A 405 26.02 -8.34 -1.62
CA GLY A 405 26.64 -7.03 -1.70
C GLY A 405 27.04 -6.62 -3.11
N GLU A 406 27.52 -5.40 -3.25
CA GLU A 406 27.75 -4.76 -4.55
C GLU A 406 29.02 -5.31 -5.22
N ASN A 407 30.11 -5.47 -4.46
CA ASN A 407 31.39 -5.98 -4.94
C ASN A 407 32.03 -6.93 -3.92
N HIS A 408 32.99 -7.73 -4.39
CA HIS A 408 33.92 -8.48 -3.55
C HIS A 408 35.19 -7.67 -3.27
N THR A 409 35.57 -7.49 -2.01
CA THR A 409 36.77 -6.77 -1.59
C THR A 409 37.21 -7.29 -0.23
N ASP A 410 38.51 -7.38 0.03
CA ASP A 410 39.02 -7.64 1.38
C ASP A 410 38.88 -6.37 2.24
N ILE A 411 37.83 -6.29 3.05
CA ILE A 411 37.47 -5.07 3.77
C ILE A 411 38.32 -4.90 5.04
N ASN A 412 38.70 -6.01 5.68
CA ASN A 412 39.40 -6.02 6.96
C ASN A 412 40.88 -6.40 6.85
N SER A 413 41.38 -6.63 5.64
CA SER A 413 42.76 -7.04 5.34
C SER A 413 43.15 -8.39 5.96
N ASP A 414 42.19 -9.33 6.06
CA ASP A 414 42.43 -10.68 6.57
C ASP A 414 42.82 -11.69 5.46
N GLY A 415 42.89 -11.23 4.20
CA GLY A 415 43.21 -12.03 3.03
C GLY A 415 42.01 -12.70 2.37
N PHE A 416 40.80 -12.55 2.93
CA PHE A 416 39.56 -13.08 2.36
C PHE A 416 38.73 -11.98 1.70
N ARG A 417 38.03 -12.33 0.62
CA ARG A 417 37.15 -11.40 -0.09
C ARG A 417 35.78 -11.36 0.58
N ASP A 418 35.36 -10.18 1.02
CA ASP A 418 34.06 -9.88 1.62
C ASP A 418 33.10 -9.25 0.62
N VAL A 419 31.81 -9.19 0.95
CA VAL A 419 30.85 -8.39 0.18
C VAL A 419 30.69 -6.97 0.74
N THR A 420 30.62 -5.98 -0.14
CA THR A 420 30.48 -4.55 0.19
C THR A 420 29.04 -4.06 0.06
N SER A 421 28.69 -2.90 0.63
CA SER A 421 27.37 -2.26 0.45
C SER A 421 26.15 -3.16 0.73
N SER A 422 26.26 -4.10 1.66
CA SER A 422 25.29 -5.20 1.82
C SER A 422 23.85 -4.74 2.13
N ARG A 423 23.68 -3.72 2.97
CA ARG A 423 22.36 -3.14 3.29
C ARG A 423 21.71 -2.46 2.09
N LYS A 424 22.49 -1.69 1.31
CA LYS A 424 22.01 -1.02 0.08
C LYS A 424 21.57 -2.06 -0.94
N THR A 425 22.40 -3.09 -1.15
CA THR A 425 22.12 -4.19 -2.07
C THR A 425 20.84 -4.95 -1.69
N LEU A 426 20.68 -5.30 -0.40
CA LEU A 426 19.47 -5.97 0.08
C LEU A 426 18.22 -5.09 -0.07
N ALA A 427 18.32 -3.77 0.14
CA ALA A 427 17.22 -2.85 -0.06
C ALA A 427 16.77 -2.80 -1.53
N LEU A 428 17.73 -2.76 -2.46
CA LEU A 428 17.44 -2.81 -3.90
C LEU A 428 16.81 -4.15 -4.31
N LEU A 429 17.29 -5.29 -3.81
CA LEU A 429 16.63 -6.57 -4.04
C LEU A 429 15.17 -6.56 -3.53
N ASN A 430 14.93 -6.07 -2.31
CA ASN A 430 13.56 -5.97 -1.76
C ASN A 430 12.65 -5.04 -2.57
N GLN A 431 13.21 -4.04 -3.24
CA GLN A 431 12.45 -3.12 -4.09
C GLN A 431 12.08 -3.74 -5.44
N ASN A 432 13.00 -4.51 -6.04
CA ASN A 432 12.85 -4.97 -7.42
C ASN A 432 12.19 -6.35 -7.55
N LEU A 433 12.33 -7.21 -6.53
CA LEU A 433 11.79 -8.58 -6.58
C LEU A 433 10.34 -8.64 -6.08
N PRO A 434 9.53 -9.60 -6.55
CA PRO A 434 8.19 -9.86 -6.02
C PRO A 434 8.24 -10.53 -4.64
N ASP A 435 7.08 -10.71 -4.01
CA ASP A 435 6.98 -11.36 -2.69
C ASP A 435 7.40 -12.83 -2.71
N LYS A 436 7.28 -13.50 -3.87
CA LYS A 436 7.73 -14.87 -4.11
C LYS A 436 8.36 -15.00 -5.49
N PHE A 437 9.46 -15.74 -5.59
CA PHE A 437 10.13 -16.08 -6.86
C PHE A 437 10.98 -17.34 -6.67
N GLU A 438 11.52 -17.88 -7.76
CA GLU A 438 12.44 -19.02 -7.71
C GLU A 438 13.90 -18.56 -7.83
N ILE A 439 14.78 -19.21 -7.06
CA ILE A 439 16.23 -19.09 -7.20
C ILE A 439 16.83 -20.44 -7.60
N THR A 440 17.67 -20.43 -8.64
CA THR A 440 18.51 -21.58 -9.02
C THR A 440 19.94 -21.33 -8.58
N ILE A 441 20.51 -22.27 -7.83
CA ILE A 441 21.87 -22.22 -7.29
C ILE A 441 22.70 -23.30 -7.98
N SER A 442 23.82 -22.91 -8.57
CA SER A 442 24.72 -23.81 -9.30
C SER A 442 26.17 -23.35 -9.20
N GLU A 443 27.11 -24.23 -9.55
CA GLU A 443 28.52 -23.86 -9.77
C GLU A 443 28.71 -23.19 -11.14
N ASN A 444 29.62 -22.22 -11.25
CA ASN A 444 30.08 -21.72 -12.54
C ASN A 444 30.80 -22.85 -13.28
N ALA A 445 30.26 -23.18 -14.46
CA ALA A 445 30.82 -24.17 -15.37
C ALA A 445 32.21 -23.78 -15.88
#